data_AF-A0A429C0H5-F1
#
_entry.id   AF-A0A429C0H5-F1
#
_cell.length_a   1.000
_cell.length_b   1.000
_cell.length_c   1.000
_cell.angle_alpha   90.00
_cell.angle_beta   90.00
_cell.angle_gamma   90.00
#
_symmetry.space_group_name_H-M   'P 1'
#
loop_
_entity.id
_entity.type
_entity.pdbx_description
1 polymer ?
#
loop_
_entity_poly.entity_id
_entity_poly.type
_entity_poly.pdbx_seq_one_letter_code
_entity_poly.pdbx_strand_id
1 'polypeptide(L)'
;MTAPHAVGHTARAGPHARPDARARPRRRAPSRVRLDRPEGNQASGTAVAIRPGSYPPGARGGFFPAQLAVVRDVLAECDGVVRWGGDDGRPYEALFSIDVPPDDERLTKLVANLRGWADDPGAGPGTPLDVTDKRRRRAAEALERRQKSD
;
A
#
# COMPACT_ATOMS: atom_id res chain seq x y z
N MET A 1 -73.86 -1.42 10.96
CA MET A 1 -73.89 -0.02 10.49
C MET A 1 -73.06 0.79 11.48
N THR A 2 -71.87 1.24 11.06
CA THR A 2 -71.00 2.33 11.57
C THR A 2 -69.60 2.07 11.01
N ALA A 3 -69.20 2.89 10.05
CA ALA A 3 -67.79 3.20 9.74
C ALA A 3 -67.62 4.71 10.06
N PRO A 4 -66.43 5.34 9.96
CA PRO A 4 -65.05 4.85 9.89
C PRO A 4 -64.15 5.56 10.95
N HIS A 5 -62.87 5.18 11.08
CA HIS A 5 -61.82 6.17 11.40
C HIS A 5 -60.46 5.68 10.90
N ALA A 6 -60.00 6.33 9.83
CA ALA A 6 -58.62 6.27 9.38
C ALA A 6 -57.74 7.12 10.32
N VAL A 7 -56.58 6.59 10.72
CA VAL A 7 -55.48 7.40 11.25
C VAL A 7 -54.25 7.04 10.46
N GLY A 8 -53.82 7.98 9.62
CA GLY A 8 -52.57 7.90 8.87
C GLY A 8 -51.38 8.00 9.81
N HIS A 9 -50.43 7.09 9.68
CA HIS A 9 -49.11 7.24 10.26
C HIS A 9 -48.12 7.65 9.16
N THR A 10 -48.00 8.97 8.99
CA THR A 10 -46.86 9.59 8.32
C THR A 10 -45.62 9.40 9.20
N ALA A 11 -44.82 8.38 8.92
CA ALA A 11 -43.48 8.28 9.49
C ALA A 11 -42.59 9.36 8.87
N ARG A 12 -42.33 10.39 9.68
CA ARG A 12 -41.46 11.53 9.39
C ARG A 12 -40.03 10.99 9.20
N ALA A 13 -39.51 11.06 7.98
CA ALA A 13 -38.10 10.81 7.71
C ALA A 13 -37.25 11.87 8.45
N GLY A 14 -36.50 11.42 9.47
CA GLY A 14 -35.53 12.27 10.16
C GLY A 14 -34.39 12.68 9.22
N PRO A 15 -33.75 13.84 9.46
CA PRO A 15 -32.73 14.35 8.56
C PRO A 15 -31.54 13.39 8.55
N HIS A 16 -31.18 12.94 7.35
CA HIS A 16 -29.95 12.22 7.04
C HIS A 16 -28.76 12.91 7.72
N ALA A 17 -28.26 12.31 8.79
CA ALA A 17 -26.96 12.64 9.36
C ALA A 17 -25.91 12.43 8.27
N ARG A 18 -25.25 13.51 7.87
CA ARG A 18 -24.11 13.47 6.96
C ARG A 18 -23.03 12.58 7.60
N PRO A 19 -22.43 11.62 6.88
CA PRO A 19 -21.34 10.83 7.44
C PRO A 19 -20.16 11.74 7.76
N ASP A 20 -19.63 11.59 8.98
CA ASP A 20 -18.53 12.37 9.52
C ASP A 20 -17.35 12.44 8.55
N ALA A 21 -16.85 13.67 8.38
CA ALA A 21 -15.65 13.93 7.63
C ALA A 21 -14.49 13.16 8.26
N ARG A 22 -14.07 12.08 7.58
CA ARG A 22 -12.88 11.26 7.88
C ARG A 22 -11.82 12.11 8.55
N ALA A 23 -11.53 11.82 9.82
CA ALA A 23 -10.49 12.47 10.59
C ALA A 23 -9.20 12.49 9.76
N ARG A 24 -8.87 13.66 9.20
CA ARG A 24 -7.60 13.83 8.47
C ARG A 24 -6.49 13.55 9.48
N PRO A 25 -5.50 12.70 9.17
CA PRO A 25 -4.40 12.47 10.09
C PRO A 25 -3.76 13.82 10.42
N ARG A 26 -3.65 14.13 11.72
CA ARG A 26 -3.00 15.36 12.19
C ARG A 26 -1.58 15.38 11.64
N ARG A 27 -1.28 16.36 10.78
CA ARG A 27 0.08 16.56 10.26
C ARG A 27 1.02 16.80 11.44
N ARG A 28 2.06 15.98 11.57
CA ARG A 28 3.15 16.22 12.52
C ARG A 28 4.12 17.22 11.93
N ALA A 29 4.74 18.04 12.78
CA ALA A 29 5.86 18.88 12.36
C ALA A 29 7.03 17.98 11.90
N PRO A 30 7.76 18.33 10.81
CA PRO A 30 8.85 17.51 10.28
C PRO A 30 9.91 17.15 11.32
N SER A 31 10.25 18.10 12.21
CA SER A 31 11.20 17.90 13.32
C SER A 31 10.77 16.89 14.38
N ARG A 32 9.50 16.44 14.36
CA ARG A 32 8.97 15.45 15.30
C ARG A 32 8.82 14.06 14.68
N VAL A 33 9.25 13.89 13.43
CA VAL A 33 9.26 12.59 12.75
C VAL A 33 10.48 11.82 13.20
N ARG A 34 10.28 10.56 13.62
CA ARG A 34 11.39 9.68 13.93
C ARG A 34 11.97 9.14 12.62
N LEU A 35 13.25 9.37 12.38
CA LEU A 35 13.92 9.05 11.11
C LEU A 35 14.18 7.55 10.93
N ASP A 36 14.26 6.81 12.02
CA ASP A 36 14.43 5.34 12.08
C ASP A 36 13.13 4.57 11.80
N ARG A 37 12.05 5.26 11.42
CA ARG A 37 10.75 4.66 11.18
C ARG A 37 10.27 4.93 9.77
N PRO A 38 9.28 4.17 9.28
CA PRO A 38 8.77 4.39 7.94
C PRO A 38 8.20 5.80 7.73
N GLU A 39 7.75 6.49 8.79
CA GLU A 39 7.39 7.92 8.74
C GLU A 39 8.58 8.85 8.41
N GLY A 40 9.81 8.48 8.80
CA GLY A 40 11.05 9.16 8.43
C GLY A 40 11.26 9.18 6.93
N ASN A 41 11.10 8.01 6.29
CA ASN A 41 11.17 7.88 4.83
C ASN A 41 10.04 8.67 4.13
N GLN A 42 8.86 8.80 4.74
CA GLN A 42 7.81 9.66 4.18
C GLN A 42 8.18 11.16 4.27
N ALA A 43 8.87 11.57 5.32
CA ALA A 43 9.29 12.96 5.51
C ALA A 43 10.47 13.34 4.59
N SER A 44 11.37 12.41 4.28
CA SER A 44 12.45 12.60 3.30
C SER A 44 11.97 12.51 1.84
N GLY A 45 10.78 11.94 1.61
CA GLY A 45 10.24 11.70 0.27
C GLY A 45 10.66 10.35 -0.35
N THR A 46 11.28 9.46 0.43
CA THR A 46 11.69 8.11 -0.01
C THR A 46 10.66 7.02 0.29
N ALA A 47 9.46 7.38 0.77
CA ALA A 47 8.34 6.46 0.95
C ALA A 47 7.00 7.05 0.51
N VAL A 48 6.13 6.18 0.00
CA VAL A 48 4.77 6.50 -0.43
C VAL A 48 3.76 5.55 0.20
N ALA A 49 2.63 6.09 0.64
CA ALA A 49 1.49 5.29 1.09
C ALA A 49 0.38 5.32 0.02
N ILE A 50 0.03 4.14 -0.51
CA ILE A 50 -0.99 3.98 -1.53
C ILE A 50 -2.33 3.69 -0.85
N ARG A 51 -3.33 4.55 -1.07
CA ARG A 51 -4.68 4.45 -0.48
C ARG A 51 -4.66 4.28 1.07
N PRO A 52 -3.96 5.16 1.82
CA PRO A 52 -3.77 4.99 3.27
C PRO A 52 -5.07 4.94 4.09
N GLY A 53 -6.17 5.50 3.57
CA GLY A 53 -7.49 5.40 4.22
C GLY A 53 -8.17 4.03 4.10
N SER A 54 -7.70 3.15 3.22
CA SER A 54 -8.21 1.77 3.06
C SER A 54 -7.31 0.75 3.76
N TYR A 55 -6.04 1.09 3.99
CA TYR A 55 -5.03 0.22 4.59
C TYR A 55 -4.34 0.95 5.76
N PRO A 56 -5.04 1.20 6.88
CA PRO A 56 -4.48 2.00 7.97
C PRO A 56 -3.36 1.26 8.71
N PRO A 57 -2.42 1.98 9.35
CA PRO A 57 -1.36 1.36 10.14
C PRO A 57 -1.89 0.44 11.25
N GLY A 58 -1.36 -0.76 11.33
CA GLY A 58 -1.76 -1.85 12.23
C GLY A 58 -2.79 -2.81 11.64
N ALA A 59 -3.42 -2.49 10.51
CA ALA A 59 -4.31 -3.41 9.81
C ALA A 59 -3.54 -4.44 8.99
N ARG A 60 -4.07 -5.67 8.92
CA ARG A 60 -3.54 -6.78 8.13
C ARG A 60 -4.68 -7.45 7.35
N GLY A 61 -4.37 -8.02 6.19
CA GLY A 61 -5.31 -8.80 5.39
C GLY A 61 -6.17 -7.95 4.45
N GLY A 62 -5.71 -6.75 4.09
CA GLY A 62 -6.40 -5.90 3.13
C GLY A 62 -6.24 -6.34 1.66
N PHE A 63 -5.34 -7.27 1.39
CA PHE A 63 -5.11 -7.85 0.05
C PHE A 63 -5.60 -9.29 -0.02
N PHE A 64 -6.26 -9.64 -1.11
CA PHE A 64 -6.54 -11.04 -1.45
C PHE A 64 -5.24 -11.78 -1.79
N PRO A 65 -5.19 -13.13 -1.66
CA PRO A 65 -3.96 -13.90 -1.93
C PRO A 65 -3.34 -13.62 -3.30
N ALA A 66 -4.16 -13.49 -4.36
CA ALA A 66 -3.67 -13.16 -5.69
C ALA A 66 -3.05 -11.75 -5.77
N GLN A 67 -3.63 -10.78 -5.07
CA GLN A 67 -3.09 -9.41 -5.03
C GLN A 67 -1.78 -9.37 -4.23
N LEU A 68 -1.69 -10.14 -3.14
CA LEU A 68 -0.46 -10.27 -2.39
C LEU A 68 0.65 -10.89 -3.25
N ALA A 69 0.32 -11.87 -4.09
CA ALA A 69 1.27 -12.45 -5.04
C ALA A 69 1.83 -11.40 -6.00
N VAL A 70 0.99 -10.51 -6.52
CA VAL A 70 1.40 -9.38 -7.38
C VAL A 70 2.31 -8.41 -6.61
N VAL A 71 1.97 -8.05 -5.36
CA VAL A 71 2.83 -7.19 -4.54
C VAL A 71 4.21 -7.82 -4.35
N ARG A 72 4.26 -9.10 -4.00
CA ARG A 72 5.50 -9.86 -3.80
C ARG A 72 6.37 -9.90 -5.05
N ASP A 73 5.73 -10.10 -6.19
CA ASP A 73 6.37 -10.14 -7.50
C ASP A 73 6.97 -8.78 -7.89
N VAL A 74 6.24 -7.67 -7.70
CA VAL A 74 6.75 -6.31 -7.93
C VAL A 74 7.96 -6.00 -7.03
N LEU A 75 7.92 -6.38 -5.75
CA LEU A 75 9.08 -6.19 -4.86
C LEU A 75 10.31 -6.94 -5.37
N ALA A 76 10.11 -8.15 -5.92
CA ALA A 76 11.19 -8.95 -6.51
C ALA A 76 11.77 -8.31 -7.78
N GLU A 77 10.93 -7.73 -8.63
CA GLU A 77 11.39 -6.95 -9.80
C GLU A 77 12.20 -5.71 -9.40
N CYS A 78 11.88 -5.12 -8.24
CA CYS A 78 12.67 -4.03 -7.66
C CYS A 78 13.98 -4.50 -7.00
N ASP A 79 14.34 -5.79 -7.09
CA ASP A 79 15.57 -6.37 -6.52
C ASP A 79 15.75 -6.08 -5.00
N GLY A 80 14.65 -5.88 -4.30
CA GLY A 80 14.62 -5.48 -2.89
C GLY A 80 15.12 -4.07 -2.60
N VAL A 81 15.25 -3.19 -3.60
CA VAL A 81 15.43 -1.74 -3.42
C VAL A 81 14.20 -1.13 -2.74
N VAL A 82 13.01 -1.70 -3.00
CA VAL A 82 11.76 -1.31 -2.38
C VAL A 82 11.38 -2.34 -1.31
N ARG A 83 10.97 -1.84 -0.14
CA ARG A 83 10.40 -2.61 0.96
C ARG A 83 8.92 -2.30 1.13
N TRP A 84 8.15 -3.28 1.59
CA TRP A 84 6.72 -3.13 1.89
C TRP A 84 6.47 -3.17 3.40
N GLY A 85 5.77 -2.16 3.92
CA GLY A 85 5.44 -2.05 5.34
C GLY A 85 4.45 -3.09 5.84
N GLY A 86 3.82 -3.89 4.97
CA GLY A 86 2.95 -5.00 5.40
C GLY A 86 3.70 -6.14 6.12
N ASP A 87 5.02 -6.22 5.93
CA ASP A 87 5.90 -7.17 6.61
C ASP A 87 6.36 -6.72 7.99
N ASP A 88 6.12 -5.45 8.35
CA ASP A 88 6.50 -4.93 9.66
C ASP A 88 5.78 -5.62 10.81
N GLY A 89 6.43 -5.63 11.98
CA GLY A 89 5.82 -6.09 13.23
C GLY A 89 4.51 -5.35 13.53
N ARG A 90 4.46 -4.04 13.25
CA ARG A 90 3.20 -3.29 13.13
C ARG A 90 2.93 -3.04 11.64
N PRO A 91 2.08 -3.87 10.99
CA PRO A 91 1.93 -3.82 9.54
C PRO A 91 1.35 -2.50 9.08
N TYR A 92 1.85 -1.97 7.97
CA TYR A 92 1.25 -0.85 7.26
C TYR A 92 1.20 -1.17 5.76
N GLU A 93 0.17 -1.92 5.37
CA GLU A 93 0.01 -2.49 4.03
C GLU A 93 -0.08 -1.45 2.90
N ALA A 94 -0.34 -0.17 3.23
CA ALA A 94 -0.29 0.93 2.26
C ALA A 94 1.13 1.34 1.87
N LEU A 95 2.13 1.03 2.70
CA LEU A 95 3.40 1.73 2.70
C LEU A 95 4.48 1.01 1.90
N PHE A 96 5.17 1.75 1.04
CA PHE A 96 6.33 1.32 0.28
C PHE A 96 7.45 2.33 0.45
N SER A 97 8.68 1.87 0.63
CA SER A 97 9.86 2.73 0.82
C SER A 97 11.08 2.21 0.09
N ILE A 98 11.96 3.14 -0.33
CA ILE A 98 13.33 2.79 -0.71
C ILE A 98 14.06 2.35 0.56
N ASP A 99 14.73 1.20 0.50
CA ASP A 99 15.28 0.49 1.66
C ASP A 99 16.77 0.19 1.51
N VAL A 100 17.44 0.94 0.64
CA VAL A 100 18.88 0.83 0.36
C VAL A 100 19.52 2.21 0.49
N PRO A 101 20.82 2.29 0.83
CA PRO A 101 21.52 3.57 0.86
C PRO A 101 21.58 4.21 -0.54
N PRO A 102 21.77 5.54 -0.62
CA PRO A 102 21.80 6.27 -1.90
C PRO A 102 22.80 5.73 -2.93
N ASP A 103 23.91 5.16 -2.48
CA ASP A 103 25.01 4.66 -3.32
C ASP A 103 24.91 3.15 -3.62
N ASP A 104 23.79 2.49 -3.28
CA ASP A 104 23.60 1.07 -3.57
C ASP A 104 23.50 0.82 -5.08
N GLU A 105 24.33 -0.08 -5.61
CA GLU A 105 24.36 -0.42 -7.04
C GLU A 105 23.01 -0.94 -7.55
N ARG A 106 22.21 -1.60 -6.70
CA ARG A 106 20.88 -2.10 -7.07
C ARG A 106 19.92 -0.96 -7.37
N LEU A 107 20.02 0.16 -6.66
CA LEU A 107 19.22 1.35 -6.95
C LEU A 107 19.56 1.91 -8.33
N THR A 108 20.85 2.03 -8.65
CA THR A 108 21.30 2.51 -9.97
C THR A 108 20.81 1.60 -11.09
N LYS A 109 20.93 0.27 -10.91
CA LYS A 109 20.45 -0.72 -11.87
C LYS A 109 18.94 -0.66 -12.06
N LEU A 110 18.17 -0.55 -10.98
CA LEU A 110 16.72 -0.44 -11.04
C LEU A 110 16.29 0.83 -11.80
N VAL A 111 16.94 1.96 -11.53
CA VAL A 111 16.66 3.23 -12.26
C VAL A 111 16.95 3.08 -13.75
N ALA A 112 18.04 2.41 -14.14
CA ALA A 112 18.35 2.14 -15.54
C ALA A 112 17.26 1.29 -16.21
N ASN A 113 16.80 0.22 -15.54
CA ASN A 113 15.71 -0.63 -16.05
C ASN A 113 14.39 0.16 -16.20
N LEU A 114 14.01 0.93 -15.18
CA LEU A 114 12.79 1.75 -15.20
C LEU A 114 12.81 2.78 -16.34
N ARG A 115 13.96 3.40 -16.61
CA ARG A 115 14.12 4.31 -17.75
C ARG A 115 13.98 3.57 -19.08
N GLY A 116 14.61 2.40 -19.23
CA GLY A 116 14.45 1.58 -20.44
C GLY A 116 12.99 1.19 -20.71
N TRP A 117 12.20 0.94 -19.67
CA TRP A 117 10.77 0.67 -19.81
C TRP A 117 9.91 1.89 -20.12
N ALA A 118 10.36 3.10 -19.78
CA ALA A 118 9.69 4.32 -20.20
C ALA A 118 9.78 4.49 -21.73
N ASP A 119 10.84 3.96 -22.33
CA ASP A 119 11.06 3.96 -23.78
C ASP A 119 10.34 2.80 -24.51
N ASP A 120 9.86 1.78 -23.77
CA ASP A 120 9.14 0.60 -24.28
C ASP A 120 7.84 0.32 -23.50
N PRO A 121 6.69 0.89 -23.93
CA PRO A 121 5.40 0.69 -23.27
C PRO A 121 5.02 -0.80 -23.19
N GLY A 122 4.97 -1.34 -21.98
CA GLY A 122 4.66 -2.76 -21.72
C GLY A 122 5.85 -3.62 -21.29
N ALA A 123 6.99 -3.01 -20.96
CA ALA A 123 8.13 -3.74 -20.40
C ALA A 123 8.27 -3.60 -18.86
N GLY A 124 7.44 -2.77 -18.21
CA GLY A 124 7.61 -2.36 -16.80
C GLY A 124 6.89 -3.18 -15.73
N PRO A 125 7.04 -2.80 -14.44
CA PRO A 125 6.45 -3.51 -13.31
C PRO A 125 4.93 -3.40 -13.35
N GLY A 126 4.25 -4.54 -13.19
CA GLY A 126 2.80 -4.59 -13.27
C GLY A 126 2.22 -4.67 -14.70
N THR A 127 3.07 -4.81 -15.73
CA THR A 127 2.60 -5.30 -17.04
C THR A 127 2.04 -6.73 -16.88
N PRO A 128 1.05 -7.19 -17.67
CA PRO A 128 0.52 -8.55 -17.54
C PRO A 128 1.63 -9.60 -17.73
N LEU A 129 2.19 -10.03 -16.61
CA LEU A 129 3.17 -11.10 -16.50
C LEU A 129 2.52 -12.23 -15.73
N ASP A 130 2.89 -13.46 -16.08
CA ASP A 130 2.42 -14.62 -15.34
C ASP A 130 3.06 -14.65 -13.94
N VAL A 131 2.36 -14.06 -12.97
CA VAL A 131 2.75 -14.08 -11.55
C VAL A 131 2.75 -15.49 -10.95
N THR A 132 2.21 -16.48 -11.67
CA THR A 132 2.27 -17.88 -11.27
C THR A 132 3.55 -18.59 -11.76
N ASP A 133 4.38 -17.94 -12.59
CA ASP A 133 5.66 -18.46 -13.02
C ASP A 133 6.53 -18.87 -11.82
N LYS A 134 7.10 -20.08 -11.91
CA LYS A 134 7.83 -20.69 -10.79
C LYS A 134 9.11 -19.94 -10.44
N ARG A 135 9.80 -19.33 -11.41
CA ARG A 135 11.04 -18.58 -11.14
C ARG A 135 10.72 -17.30 -10.40
N ARG A 136 9.70 -16.57 -10.86
CA ARG A 136 9.24 -15.32 -10.23
C ARG A 136 8.78 -15.54 -8.80
N ARG A 137 7.94 -16.55 -8.56
CA ARG A 137 7.52 -16.93 -7.21
C ARG A 137 8.68 -17.24 -6.28
N ARG A 138 9.68 -17.99 -6.76
CA ARG A 138 10.88 -18.31 -5.96
C ARG A 138 11.71 -17.07 -5.63
N ALA A 139 11.87 -16.15 -6.57
CA ALA A 139 12.57 -14.89 -6.34
C ALA A 139 11.84 -14.04 -5.29
N ALA A 140 10.51 -13.95 -5.38
CA ALA A 140 9.69 -13.23 -4.43
C ALA A 140 9.70 -13.83 -3.02
N GLU A 141 9.60 -15.15 -2.90
CA GLU A 141 9.72 -15.86 -1.62
C GLU A 141 11.12 -15.70 -0.99
N ALA A 142 12.18 -15.69 -1.81
CA ALA A 142 13.54 -15.45 -1.36
C ALA A 142 13.74 -14.02 -0.85
N LEU A 143 13.19 -13.03 -1.57
CA LEU A 143 13.22 -11.63 -1.15
C LEU A 143 12.47 -11.43 0.17
N GLU A 144 11.26 -11.98 0.29
CA GLU A 144 10.44 -11.88 1.51
C GLU A 144 11.20 -12.39 2.72
N ARG A 145 11.88 -13.54 2.61
CA ARG A 145 12.69 -14.07 3.72
C ARG A 145 13.83 -13.14 4.10
N ARG A 146 14.50 -12.52 3.12
CA ARG A 146 15.59 -11.58 3.37
C ARG A 146 15.08 -10.34 4.12
N GLN A 147 14.02 -9.70 3.59
CA GLN A 147 13.44 -8.47 4.16
C GLN A 147 12.76 -8.67 5.52
N LYS A 148 12.42 -9.91 5.89
CA LYS A 148 11.91 -10.24 7.23
C LYS A 148 13.00 -10.56 8.26
N SER A 149 14.23 -10.75 7.81
CA SER A 149 15.37 -11.11 8.67
C SER A 149 16.28 -9.93 8.99
N ASP A 150 16.16 -8.82 8.24
CA ASP A 150 16.77 -7.52 8.53
C ASP A 150 15.94 -6.76 9.59
#